data_AF-A0A8H3YDD2-F1
#
_entry.id   AF-A0A8H3YDD2-F1
#
_cell.length_a   1.000
_cell.length_b   1.000
_cell.length_c   1.000
_cell.angle_alpha   90.00
_cell.angle_beta   90.00
_cell.angle_gamma   90.00
#
_symmetry.space_group_name_H-M   'P 1'
#
loop_
_entity.id
_entity.type
_entity.pdbx_description
1 polymer ?
#
loop_
_entity_poly.entity_id
_entity_poly.type
_entity_poly.pdbx_seq_one_letter_code
_entity_poly.pdbx_strand_id
1 'polypeptide(L)'
;MKIWTEKEHEEAWHANLKGGVEGATYATAICTTGWYALNRSYPKFRALPVTLKGAMCVTVAAPLIVFFAEEAGVKYQQSLWQGTGKTIIDEQAELKRKRWEALSMGEKAKEWAKDNQWKLIGGGWVGSMAVAGGILARNPYMSFSQKLVQARVVAQASTLVTLIAFGVLAGTHQAQSDNSQPQEKEDHSWKRILEAEELRRTGQEIKL
;
A
#
# COMPACT_ATOMS: atom_id res chain seq x y z
N MET A 1 -0.18 -25.26 -12.78
CA MET A 1 -0.77 -24.72 -11.52
C MET A 1 -0.61 -25.79 -10.45
N LYS A 2 -0.05 -25.45 -9.28
CA LYS A 2 -0.07 -26.35 -8.12
C LYS A 2 -1.51 -26.42 -7.61
N ILE A 3 -2.08 -27.61 -7.51
CA ILE A 3 -3.39 -27.82 -6.90
C ILE A 3 -3.17 -27.78 -5.39
N TRP A 4 -3.90 -26.92 -4.71
CA TRP A 4 -3.77 -26.73 -3.27
C TRP A 4 -4.30 -27.95 -2.54
N THR A 5 -3.60 -28.37 -1.50
CA THR A 5 -4.12 -29.38 -0.57
C THR A 5 -5.10 -28.72 0.41
N GLU A 6 -6.05 -29.49 0.94
CA GLU A 6 -7.04 -28.99 1.90
C GLU A 6 -6.37 -28.30 3.11
N LYS A 7 -5.26 -28.87 3.59
CA LYS A 7 -4.47 -28.32 4.71
C LYS A 7 -3.84 -26.97 4.38
N GLU A 8 -3.28 -26.81 3.18
CA GLU A 8 -2.73 -25.51 2.76
C GLU A 8 -3.82 -24.45 2.63
N HIS A 9 -5.05 -24.86 2.28
CA HIS A 9 -6.20 -23.97 2.22
C HIS A 9 -6.62 -23.49 3.62
N GLU A 10 -6.65 -24.38 4.61
CA GLU A 10 -6.92 -24.04 6.01
C GLU A 10 -5.83 -23.12 6.59
N GLU A 11 -4.56 -23.41 6.34
CA GLU A 11 -3.45 -22.58 6.80
C GLU A 11 -3.47 -21.18 6.18
N ALA A 12 -3.75 -21.08 4.86
CA ALA A 12 -3.93 -19.81 4.18
C ALA A 12 -5.12 -19.02 4.78
N TRP A 13 -6.22 -19.71 5.08
CA TRP A 13 -7.37 -19.10 5.75
C TRP A 13 -7.02 -18.58 7.15
N HIS A 14 -6.28 -19.35 7.95
CA HIS A 14 -5.83 -18.94 9.27
C HIS A 14 -4.90 -17.71 9.22
N ALA A 15 -4.01 -17.64 8.22
CA ALA A 15 -3.15 -16.47 8.01
C ALA A 15 -3.97 -15.21 7.67
N ASN A 16 -4.92 -15.32 6.75
CA ASN A 16 -5.83 -14.21 6.40
C ASN A 16 -6.67 -13.77 7.60
N LEU A 17 -7.19 -14.72 8.38
CA LEU A 17 -7.99 -14.43 9.56
C LEU A 17 -7.16 -13.68 10.62
N LYS A 18 -5.92 -14.11 10.85
CA LYS A 18 -5.00 -13.41 11.75
C LYS A 18 -4.76 -11.97 11.31
N GLY A 19 -4.48 -11.75 10.02
CA GLY A 19 -4.36 -10.40 9.45
C GLY A 19 -5.64 -9.58 9.59
N GLY A 20 -6.80 -10.17 9.35
CA GLY A 20 -8.10 -9.52 9.53
C GLY A 20 -8.37 -9.12 10.99
N VAL A 21 -7.99 -9.95 11.96
CA VAL A 21 -8.08 -9.62 13.40
C VAL A 21 -7.14 -8.46 13.74
N GLU A 22 -5.89 -8.48 13.26
CA GLU A 22 -4.97 -7.35 13.42
C GLU A 22 -5.57 -6.06 12.84
N GLY A 23 -6.11 -6.11 11.62
CA GLY A 23 -6.82 -4.98 11.00
C GLY A 23 -8.03 -4.50 11.81
N ALA A 24 -8.80 -5.41 12.42
CA ALA A 24 -9.93 -5.07 13.28
C ALA A 24 -9.50 -4.34 14.56
N THR A 25 -8.35 -4.70 15.14
CA THR A 25 -7.80 -3.99 16.30
C THR A 25 -7.41 -2.55 15.94
N TYR A 26 -6.74 -2.34 14.80
CA TYR A 26 -6.42 -1.00 14.31
C TYR A 26 -7.67 -0.18 14.00
N ALA A 27 -8.64 -0.78 13.32
CA ALA A 27 -9.92 -0.15 13.03
C ALA A 27 -10.65 0.29 14.30
N THR A 28 -10.68 -0.58 15.32
CA THR A 28 -11.31 -0.27 16.61
C THR A 28 -10.58 0.87 17.31
N ALA A 29 -9.25 0.87 17.32
CA ALA A 29 -8.47 1.97 17.89
C ALA A 29 -8.75 3.30 17.19
N ILE A 30 -8.79 3.32 15.86
CA ILE A 30 -9.09 4.53 15.07
C ILE A 30 -10.53 5.00 15.30
N CYS A 31 -11.51 4.10 15.27
CA CYS A 31 -12.92 4.46 15.48
C CYS A 31 -13.16 4.99 16.90
N THR A 32 -12.60 4.34 17.93
CA THR A 32 -12.81 4.75 19.33
C THR A 32 -12.14 6.09 19.64
N THR A 33 -10.89 6.28 19.21
CA THR A 33 -10.17 7.56 19.37
C THR A 33 -10.83 8.67 18.57
N GLY A 34 -11.22 8.41 17.32
CA GLY A 34 -11.93 9.35 16.46
C GLY A 34 -13.29 9.75 17.05
N TRP A 35 -14.07 8.78 17.51
CA TRP A 35 -15.35 9.03 18.18
C TRP A 35 -15.12 9.89 19.42
N TYR A 36 -14.20 9.53 20.30
CA TYR A 36 -13.91 10.29 21.51
C TYR A 36 -13.51 11.74 21.22
N ALA A 37 -12.56 11.94 20.29
CA ALA A 37 -12.07 13.26 19.91
C ALA A 37 -13.18 14.12 19.30
N LEU A 38 -13.98 13.56 18.38
CA LEU A 38 -15.08 14.28 17.73
C LEU A 38 -16.22 14.59 18.71
N ASN A 39 -16.52 13.67 19.62
CA ASN A 39 -17.56 13.84 20.64
C ASN A 39 -17.18 14.93 21.66
N ARG A 40 -15.90 15.08 21.98
CA ARG A 40 -15.39 16.16 22.83
C ARG A 40 -15.38 17.51 22.12
N SER A 41 -14.98 17.54 20.86
CA SER A 41 -14.66 18.79 20.16
C SER A 41 -15.85 19.42 19.44
N TYR A 42 -16.84 18.62 19.01
CA TYR A 42 -17.94 19.08 18.14
C TYR A 42 -19.32 18.79 18.74
N PRO A 43 -20.06 19.81 19.22
CA PRO A 43 -21.42 19.66 19.73
C PRO A 43 -22.40 19.02 18.72
N LYS A 44 -22.21 19.30 17.43
CA LYS A 44 -23.01 18.70 16.36
C LYS A 44 -22.76 17.20 16.23
N PHE A 45 -21.52 16.74 16.38
CA PHE A 45 -21.19 15.32 16.37
C PHE A 45 -21.88 14.58 17.52
N ARG A 46 -22.00 15.19 18.70
CA ARG A 46 -22.77 14.62 19.81
C ARG A 46 -24.23 14.37 19.43
N ALA A 47 -24.85 15.33 18.73
CA ALA A 47 -26.25 15.25 18.30
C ALA A 47 -26.52 14.27 17.13
N LEU A 48 -25.50 13.72 16.48
CA LEU A 48 -25.70 12.75 15.40
C LEU A 48 -26.31 11.44 15.92
N PRO A 49 -27.22 10.79 15.17
CA PRO A 49 -27.77 9.49 15.52
C PRO A 49 -26.67 8.42 15.53
N VAL A 50 -26.83 7.42 16.40
CA VAL A 50 -25.86 6.34 16.58
C VAL A 50 -25.65 5.54 15.29
N THR A 51 -26.69 5.39 14.47
CA THR A 51 -26.62 4.72 13.16
C THR A 51 -25.63 5.38 12.22
N LEU A 52 -25.64 6.71 12.12
CA LEU A 52 -24.71 7.46 11.28
C LEU A 52 -23.27 7.38 11.80
N LYS A 53 -23.10 7.38 13.14
CA LYS A 53 -21.79 7.16 13.79
C LYS A 53 -21.22 5.77 13.50
N GLY A 54 -22.07 4.75 13.58
CA GLY A 54 -21.73 3.38 13.23
C GLY A 54 -21.33 3.25 11.75
N ALA A 55 -22.12 3.82 10.84
CA ALA A 55 -21.83 3.80 9.41
C ALA A 55 -20.46 4.43 9.09
N MET A 56 -20.12 5.56 9.71
CA MET A 56 -18.78 6.17 9.57
C MET A 56 -17.66 5.24 10.02
N CYS A 57 -17.84 4.51 11.14
CA CYS A 57 -16.85 3.55 11.59
C CYS A 57 -16.72 2.35 10.64
N VAL A 58 -17.84 1.81 10.12
CA VAL A 58 -17.82 0.68 9.17
C VAL A 58 -17.06 1.05 7.88
N THR A 59 -17.26 2.25 7.35
CA THR A 59 -16.57 2.74 6.14
C THR A 59 -15.05 2.76 6.31
N VAL A 60 -14.55 2.98 7.53
CA VAL A 60 -13.10 2.94 7.84
C VAL A 60 -12.64 1.54 8.20
N ALA A 61 -13.44 0.79 8.98
CA ALA A 61 -13.07 -0.51 9.50
C ALA A 61 -13.00 -1.59 8.42
N ALA A 62 -14.00 -1.66 7.53
CA ALA A 62 -14.08 -2.68 6.49
C ALA A 62 -12.83 -2.71 5.58
N PRO A 63 -12.39 -1.59 4.95
CA PRO A 63 -11.22 -1.62 4.10
C PRO A 63 -9.92 -1.92 4.86
N LEU A 64 -9.80 -1.49 6.13
CA LEU A 64 -8.63 -1.80 6.95
C LEU A 64 -8.53 -3.31 7.23
N ILE A 65 -9.63 -3.94 7.63
CA ILE A 65 -9.68 -5.38 7.90
C ILE A 65 -9.28 -6.17 6.65
N VAL A 66 -9.84 -5.80 5.50
CA VAL A 66 -9.52 -6.46 4.22
C VAL A 66 -8.05 -6.27 3.85
N PHE A 67 -7.53 -5.06 3.95
CA PHE A 67 -6.14 -4.76 3.62
C PHE A 67 -5.15 -5.60 4.43
N PHE A 68 -5.32 -5.68 5.76
CA PHE A 68 -4.43 -6.47 6.62
C PHE A 68 -4.61 -7.99 6.42
N ALA A 69 -5.83 -8.44 6.12
CA ALA A 69 -6.08 -9.83 5.76
C ALA A 69 -5.33 -10.23 4.48
N GLU A 70 -5.41 -9.38 3.43
CA GLU A 70 -4.69 -9.59 2.17
C GLU A 70 -3.18 -9.57 2.37
N GLU A 71 -2.66 -8.61 3.14
CA GLU A 71 -1.22 -8.52 3.42
C GLU A 71 -0.69 -9.78 4.12
N ALA A 72 -1.45 -10.31 5.08
CA ALA A 72 -1.10 -11.56 5.78
C ALA A 72 -1.13 -12.77 4.83
N GLY A 73 -2.11 -12.83 3.92
CA GLY A 73 -2.20 -13.87 2.90
C GLY A 73 -1.01 -13.86 1.95
N VAL A 74 -0.62 -12.68 1.47
CA VAL A 74 0.56 -12.51 0.60
C VAL A 74 1.83 -12.95 1.34
N LYS A 75 2.00 -12.56 2.62
CA LYS A 75 3.15 -12.99 3.44
C LYS A 75 3.20 -14.51 3.62
N TYR A 76 2.06 -15.16 3.84
CA TYR A 76 1.98 -16.61 3.92
C TYR A 76 2.41 -17.27 2.60
N GLN A 77 1.89 -16.80 1.46
CA GLN A 77 2.28 -17.31 0.14
C GLN A 77 3.79 -17.15 -0.11
N GLN A 78 4.36 -16.01 0.25
CA GLN A 78 5.81 -15.76 0.17
C GLN A 78 6.61 -16.72 1.05
N SER A 79 6.10 -17.09 2.22
CA SER A 79 6.77 -18.03 3.13
C SER A 79 6.83 -19.46 2.58
N LEU A 80 5.87 -19.82 1.73
CA LEU A 80 5.81 -21.12 1.07
C LEU A 80 6.71 -21.22 -0.17
N TRP A 81 7.32 -20.12 -0.63
CA TRP A 81 8.27 -20.17 -1.73
C TRP A 81 9.48 -21.03 -1.35
N GLN A 82 9.70 -22.08 -2.14
CA GLN A 82 10.81 -23.02 -1.98
C GLN A 82 11.53 -23.18 -3.33
N GLY A 83 12.81 -23.57 -3.28
CA GLY A 83 13.61 -23.88 -4.46
C GLY A 83 14.28 -22.69 -5.14
N THR A 84 14.58 -22.84 -6.42
CA THR A 84 15.42 -21.95 -7.25
C THR A 84 14.84 -20.54 -7.40
N GLY A 85 13.51 -20.40 -7.35
CA GLY A 85 12.85 -19.08 -7.39
C GLY A 85 13.15 -18.22 -6.18
N LYS A 86 13.25 -18.81 -4.98
CA LYS A 86 13.58 -18.07 -3.76
C LYS A 86 15.02 -17.59 -3.77
N THR A 87 15.96 -18.43 -4.20
CA THR A 87 17.39 -18.06 -4.28
C THR A 87 17.63 -16.91 -5.25
N ILE A 88 16.95 -16.90 -6.41
CA ILE A 88 17.07 -15.80 -7.38
C ILE A 88 16.49 -14.49 -6.79
N ILE A 89 15.36 -14.56 -6.07
CA ILE A 89 14.77 -13.38 -5.40
C ILE A 89 15.72 -12.85 -4.31
N ASP A 90 16.30 -13.74 -3.50
CA ASP A 90 17.23 -13.38 -2.43
C ASP A 90 18.52 -12.76 -3.00
N GLU A 91 19.08 -13.32 -4.07
CA GLU A 91 20.25 -12.74 -4.77
C GLU A 91 19.94 -11.34 -5.33
N GLN A 92 18.77 -11.15 -5.94
CA GLN A 92 18.34 -9.82 -6.40
C GLN A 92 18.16 -8.84 -5.23
N ALA A 93 17.65 -9.31 -4.09
CA ALA A 93 17.51 -8.50 -2.89
C ALA A 93 18.89 -8.09 -2.34
N GLU A 94 19.87 -8.98 -2.35
CA GLU A 94 21.25 -8.66 -1.97
C GLU A 94 21.90 -7.65 -2.91
N LEU A 95 21.73 -7.80 -4.22
CA LEU A 95 22.23 -6.84 -5.21
C LEU A 95 21.59 -5.46 -5.02
N LYS A 96 20.26 -5.41 -4.80
CA LYS A 96 19.56 -4.16 -4.46
C LYS A 96 20.11 -3.55 -3.17
N ARG A 97 20.40 -4.36 -2.16
CA ARG A 97 20.97 -3.89 -0.89
C ARG A 97 22.39 -3.33 -1.07
N LYS A 98 23.27 -4.03 -1.80
CA LYS A 98 24.62 -3.54 -2.12
C LYS A 98 24.57 -2.23 -2.91
N ARG A 99 23.67 -2.14 -3.90
CA ARG A 99 23.41 -0.90 -4.64
C ARG A 99 22.93 0.21 -3.71
N TRP A 100 21.96 -0.10 -2.84
CA TRP A 100 21.44 0.85 -1.86
C TRP A 100 22.54 1.38 -0.94
N GLU A 101 23.40 0.51 -0.42
CA GLU A 101 24.51 0.89 0.45
C GLU A 101 25.49 1.85 -0.24
N ALA A 102 25.74 1.65 -1.54
CA ALA A 102 26.60 2.49 -2.37
C ALA A 102 25.99 3.87 -2.74
N LEU A 103 24.67 4.08 -2.58
CA LEU A 103 24.03 5.36 -2.89
C LEU A 103 24.34 6.43 -1.83
N SER A 104 24.47 7.67 -2.27
CA SER A 104 24.53 8.84 -1.39
C SER A 104 23.18 9.08 -0.68
N MET A 105 23.18 9.89 0.38
CA MET A 105 21.96 10.12 1.19
C MET A 105 20.79 10.72 0.38
N GLY A 106 21.09 11.62 -0.56
CA GLY A 106 20.07 12.20 -1.44
C GLY A 106 19.52 11.20 -2.45
N GLU A 107 20.38 10.34 -2.99
CA GLU A 107 19.97 9.28 -3.91
C GLU A 107 19.16 8.20 -3.21
N LYS A 108 19.52 7.84 -1.97
CA LYS A 108 18.72 6.96 -1.10
C LYS A 108 17.31 7.50 -0.91
N ALA A 109 17.17 8.79 -0.58
CA ALA A 109 15.85 9.40 -0.42
C ALA A 109 15.01 9.33 -1.70
N LYS A 110 15.64 9.58 -2.87
CA LYS A 110 14.97 9.49 -4.17
C LYS A 110 14.56 8.05 -4.51
N GLU A 111 15.43 7.08 -4.29
CA GLU A 111 15.17 5.67 -4.54
C GLU A 111 14.05 5.15 -3.63
N TRP A 112 14.08 5.48 -2.33
CA TRP A 112 13.00 5.14 -1.40
C TRP A 112 11.65 5.76 -1.79
N ALA A 113 11.67 7.01 -2.26
CA ALA A 113 10.46 7.68 -2.72
C ALA A 113 9.87 7.00 -3.97
N LYS A 114 10.72 6.50 -4.88
CA LYS A 114 10.27 5.71 -6.03
C LYS A 114 9.69 4.36 -5.62
N ASP A 115 10.35 3.65 -4.70
CA ASP A 115 9.88 2.35 -4.20
C ASP A 115 8.55 2.47 -3.43
N ASN A 116 8.33 3.59 -2.76
CA ASN A 116 7.14 3.86 -1.96
C ASN A 116 6.18 4.87 -2.62
N GLN A 117 6.29 5.08 -3.93
CA GLN A 117 5.51 6.08 -4.66
C GLN A 117 4.00 6.00 -4.39
N TRP A 118 3.43 4.80 -4.36
CA TRP A 118 2.00 4.59 -4.10
C TRP A 118 1.60 4.97 -2.68
N LYS A 119 2.45 4.64 -1.70
CA LYS A 119 2.24 5.02 -0.30
C LYS A 119 2.38 6.53 -0.12
N LEU A 120 3.28 7.17 -0.85
CA LEU A 120 3.46 8.63 -0.81
C LEU A 120 2.28 9.37 -1.45
N ILE A 121 1.76 8.90 -2.58
CA ILE A 121 0.57 9.49 -3.20
C ILE A 121 -0.64 9.32 -2.29
N GLY A 122 -0.89 8.09 -1.81
CA GLY A 122 -2.03 7.80 -0.93
C GLY A 122 -1.92 8.54 0.41
N GLY A 123 -0.74 8.48 1.04
CA GLY A 123 -0.47 9.18 2.30
C GLY A 123 -0.50 10.69 2.14
N GLY A 124 0.04 11.22 1.05
CA GLY A 124 -0.02 12.64 0.70
C GLY A 124 -1.45 13.13 0.47
N TRP A 125 -2.29 12.31 -0.17
CA TRP A 125 -3.71 12.59 -0.33
C TRP A 125 -4.43 12.69 1.03
N VAL A 126 -4.31 11.67 1.88
CA VAL A 126 -4.88 11.70 3.24
C VAL A 126 -4.33 12.87 4.06
N GLY A 127 -3.02 13.08 4.00
CA GLY A 127 -2.33 14.15 4.71
C GLY A 127 -2.82 15.54 4.28
N SER A 128 -2.99 15.76 2.97
CA SER A 128 -3.51 17.02 2.43
C SER A 128 -4.93 17.30 2.93
N MET A 129 -5.80 16.29 2.98
CA MET A 129 -7.16 16.41 3.51
C MET A 129 -7.15 16.70 5.01
N ALA A 130 -6.28 16.03 5.77
CA ALA A 130 -6.15 16.24 7.21
C ALA A 130 -5.66 17.66 7.54
N VAL A 131 -4.64 18.14 6.83
CA VAL A 131 -4.11 19.50 6.99
C VAL A 131 -5.17 20.54 6.63
N ALA A 132 -5.79 20.41 5.45
CA ALA A 132 -6.81 21.35 5.01
C ALA A 132 -8.04 21.34 5.94
N GLY A 133 -8.47 20.17 6.40
CA GLY A 133 -9.54 20.02 7.39
C GLY A 133 -9.20 20.68 8.73
N GLY A 134 -7.95 20.53 9.20
CA GLY A 134 -7.46 21.18 10.42
C GLY A 134 -7.43 22.71 10.31
N ILE A 135 -6.97 23.24 9.18
CA ILE A 135 -6.99 24.68 8.89
C ILE A 135 -8.44 25.20 8.88
N LEU A 136 -9.32 24.48 8.19
CA LEU A 136 -10.73 24.87 8.05
C LEU A 136 -11.49 24.81 9.38
N ALA A 137 -11.21 23.81 10.20
CA ALA A 137 -11.79 23.67 11.53
C ALA A 137 -11.45 24.88 12.42
N ARG A 138 -10.19 25.34 12.39
CA ARG A 138 -9.70 26.46 13.20
C ARG A 138 -10.15 27.84 12.75
N ASN A 139 -10.63 28.01 11.51
CA ASN A 139 -11.04 29.32 11.00
C ASN A 139 -12.34 29.81 11.69
N PRO A 140 -12.32 30.91 12.47
CA PRO A 140 -13.51 31.43 13.17
C PRO A 140 -14.43 32.27 12.27
N TYR A 141 -13.95 32.74 11.12
CA TYR A 141 -14.67 33.68 10.25
C TYR A 141 -15.65 33.00 9.28
N MET A 142 -15.79 31.67 9.35
CA MET A 142 -16.62 30.90 8.45
C MET A 142 -17.74 30.15 9.17
N SER A 143 -18.96 30.27 8.64
CA SER A 143 -20.10 29.47 9.11
C SER A 143 -19.90 27.98 8.81
N PHE A 144 -20.58 27.12 9.55
CA PHE A 144 -20.49 25.66 9.37
C PHE A 144 -20.85 25.22 7.95
N SER A 145 -21.89 25.82 7.35
CA SER A 145 -22.31 25.50 5.98
C SER A 145 -21.23 25.85 4.97
N GLN A 146 -20.54 26.98 5.16
CA GLN A 146 -19.42 27.38 4.30
C GLN A 146 -18.22 26.45 4.44
N LYS A 147 -17.90 26.03 5.68
CA LYS A 147 -16.86 25.00 5.92
C LYS A 147 -17.19 23.70 5.20
N LEU A 148 -18.45 23.26 5.22
CA LEU A 148 -18.85 22.04 4.54
C LEU A 148 -18.66 22.13 3.01
N VAL A 149 -19.01 23.28 2.42
CA VAL A 149 -18.81 23.51 0.97
C VAL A 149 -17.32 23.50 0.64
N GLN A 150 -16.50 24.21 1.43
CA GLN A 150 -15.04 24.22 1.21
C GLN A 150 -14.41 22.84 1.37
N ALA A 151 -14.83 22.06 2.36
CA ALA A 151 -14.33 20.70 2.57
C ALA A 151 -14.56 19.82 1.32
N ARG A 152 -15.70 19.99 0.63
CA ARG A 152 -15.99 19.26 -0.61
C ARG A 152 -15.07 19.69 -1.75
N VAL A 153 -14.86 20.99 -1.93
CA VAL A 153 -13.96 21.51 -2.98
C VAL A 153 -12.53 21.04 -2.75
N VAL A 154 -12.06 21.07 -1.50
CA VAL A 154 -10.74 20.53 -1.12
C VAL A 154 -10.64 19.04 -1.43
N ALA A 155 -11.65 18.25 -1.08
CA ALA A 155 -11.65 16.80 -1.35
C ALA A 155 -11.63 16.49 -2.86
N GLN A 156 -12.36 17.28 -3.65
CA GLN A 156 -12.35 17.16 -5.12
C GLN A 156 -11.00 17.55 -5.69
N ALA A 157 -10.43 18.67 -5.23
CA ALA A 157 -9.12 19.14 -5.67
C ALA A 157 -8.00 18.17 -5.29
N SER A 158 -8.01 17.59 -4.08
CA SER A 158 -7.01 16.61 -3.66
C SER A 158 -7.06 15.36 -4.54
N THR A 159 -8.26 14.91 -4.89
CA THR A 159 -8.45 13.78 -5.80
C THR A 159 -7.89 14.07 -7.19
N LEU A 160 -8.16 15.27 -7.73
CA LEU A 160 -7.62 15.67 -9.03
C LEU A 160 -6.09 15.73 -9.03
N VAL A 161 -5.49 16.32 -7.99
CA VAL A 161 -4.03 16.37 -7.82
C VAL A 161 -3.44 14.96 -7.74
N THR A 162 -4.09 14.07 -6.99
CA THR A 162 -3.70 12.66 -6.91
C THR A 162 -3.75 11.97 -8.27
N LEU A 163 -4.82 12.14 -9.04
CA LEU A 163 -4.93 11.57 -10.39
C LEU A 163 -3.85 12.09 -11.34
N ILE A 164 -3.52 13.38 -11.26
CA ILE A 164 -2.40 13.96 -12.02
C ILE A 164 -1.08 13.31 -11.59
N ALA A 165 -0.85 13.12 -10.29
CA ALA A 165 0.35 12.43 -9.79
C ALA A 165 0.45 10.99 -10.31
N PHE A 166 -0.67 10.25 -10.31
CA PHE A 166 -0.76 8.92 -10.92
C PHE A 166 -0.41 8.96 -12.42
N GLY A 167 -0.98 9.90 -13.17
CA GLY A 167 -0.74 10.04 -14.61
C GLY A 167 0.71 10.40 -14.93
N VAL A 168 1.32 11.30 -14.17
CA VAL A 168 2.74 11.64 -14.30
C VAL A 168 3.60 10.43 -14.01
N LEU A 169 3.34 9.67 -12.94
CA LEU A 169 4.13 8.49 -12.61
C LEU A 169 4.00 7.40 -13.68
N ALA A 170 2.78 7.13 -14.14
CA ALA A 170 2.54 6.21 -15.26
C ALA A 170 3.29 6.65 -16.52
N GLY A 171 3.26 7.95 -16.85
CA GLY A 171 4.00 8.52 -17.98
C GLY A 171 5.52 8.45 -17.81
N THR A 172 6.05 8.66 -16.60
CA THR A 172 7.50 8.50 -16.34
C THR A 172 7.95 7.05 -16.43
N HIS A 173 7.13 6.10 -15.98
CA HIS A 173 7.41 4.68 -16.13
C HIS A 173 7.44 4.30 -17.63
N GLN A 174 6.52 4.84 -18.42
CA GLN A 174 6.48 4.63 -19.87
C GLN A 174 7.67 5.28 -20.59
N ALA A 175 8.04 6.52 -20.25
CA ALA A 175 9.19 7.21 -20.85
C ALA A 175 10.54 6.59 -20.44
N GLN A 176 10.68 6.13 -19.20
CA GLN A 176 11.89 5.46 -18.72
C GLN A 176 12.05 4.06 -19.35
N SER A 177 10.94 3.42 -19.74
CA SER A 177 10.95 2.18 -20.51
C SER A 177 11.39 2.35 -21.98
N ASP A 178 11.35 3.59 -22.50
CA ASP A 178 11.69 3.90 -23.89
C ASP A 178 13.16 4.35 -24.06
N ASN A 179 13.76 4.95 -23.03
CA ASN A 179 15.11 5.54 -23.09
C ASN A 179 16.24 4.67 -22.49
N SER A 180 15.92 3.49 -21.97
CA SER A 180 16.91 2.51 -21.53
C SER A 180 17.09 1.50 -22.67
N GLN A 181 18.33 1.13 -23.04
CA GLN A 181 18.62 0.05 -23.99
C GLN A 181 17.72 -1.18 -23.74
N PRO A 182 17.41 -2.02 -24.75
CA PRO A 182 16.50 -3.16 -24.64
C PRO A 182 17.03 -4.25 -23.69
N GLN A 183 17.07 -3.98 -22.40
CA GLN A 183 17.14 -4.97 -21.34
C GLN A 183 15.71 -5.40 -21.04
N GLU A 184 15.39 -6.59 -21.55
CA GLU A 184 14.26 -7.47 -21.24
C GLU A 184 12.99 -6.75 -20.78
N LYS A 185 12.19 -6.40 -21.79
CA LYS A 185 10.86 -5.79 -21.70
C LYS A 185 9.78 -6.69 -21.10
N GLU A 186 10.14 -7.90 -20.71
CA GLU A 186 9.26 -8.86 -20.06
C GLU A 186 9.94 -9.25 -18.76
N ASP A 187 9.16 -9.33 -17.67
CA ASP A 187 9.63 -9.86 -16.39
C ASP A 187 9.88 -11.37 -16.57
N HIS A 188 10.99 -11.67 -17.24
CA HIS A 188 11.53 -12.98 -17.50
C HIS A 188 12.09 -13.58 -16.22
N SER A 189 11.77 -13.07 -15.03
CA SER A 189 12.03 -13.77 -13.77
C SER A 189 11.54 -15.22 -13.86
N TRP A 190 10.36 -15.46 -14.43
CA TRP A 190 9.87 -16.81 -14.73
C TRP A 190 10.76 -17.59 -15.71
N LYS A 191 11.22 -16.95 -16.78
CA LYS A 191 12.13 -17.56 -17.76
C LYS A 191 13.49 -17.88 -17.15
N ARG A 192 14.05 -16.98 -16.34
CA ARG A 192 15.29 -17.17 -15.57
C ARG A 192 15.14 -18.26 -14.52
N ILE A 193 13.99 -18.36 -13.86
CA ILE A 193 13.68 -19.46 -12.94
C ILE A 193 13.61 -20.78 -13.71
N LEU A 194 12.95 -20.81 -14.88
CA LEU A 194 12.85 -22.00 -15.72
C LEU A 194 14.23 -22.42 -16.28
N GLU A 195 15.02 -21.48 -16.79
CA GLU A 195 16.39 -21.71 -17.27
C GLU A 195 17.28 -22.23 -16.13
N ALA A 196 17.18 -21.67 -14.93
CA ALA A 196 17.91 -22.14 -13.76
C ALA A 196 17.46 -23.54 -13.32
N GLU A 197 16.17 -23.86 -13.43
CA GLU A 197 15.62 -25.19 -13.15
C GLU A 197 16.09 -26.23 -14.20
N GLU A 198 16.14 -25.84 -15.48
CA GLU A 198 16.61 -26.66 -16.60
C GLU A 198 18.11 -26.96 -16.48
N LEU A 199 18.94 -25.97 -16.18
CA LEU A 199 20.39 -26.13 -15.92
C LEU A 199 20.65 -27.10 -14.74
N ARG A 200 19.85 -26.99 -13.68
CA ARG A 200 19.92 -27.90 -12.52
C ARG A 200 19.53 -29.33 -12.88
N ARG A 201 18.59 -29.51 -13.81
CA ARG A 201 18.15 -30.83 -14.33
C ARG A 201 19.17 -31.48 -15.26
N THR A 202 19.88 -30.69 -16.07
CA THR A 202 20.91 -31.19 -17.02
C THR A 202 22.28 -31.39 -16.38
N GLY A 203 22.49 -30.94 -15.14
CA GLY A 203 23.75 -31.12 -14.40
C GLY A 203 24.90 -30.29 -14.97
N GLN A 204 24.62 -29.30 -15.82
CA GLN A 204 25.61 -28.34 -16.29
C GLN A 204 25.72 -27.20 -15.27
N GLU A 205 26.94 -26.90 -14.83
CA GLU A 205 27.19 -25.79 -13.93
C GLU A 205 26.75 -24.46 -14.56
N ILE A 206 26.14 -23.62 -13.72
CA ILE A 206 25.69 -22.27 -14.02
C ILE A 206 26.91 -21.46 -14.50
N LYS A 207 27.03 -21.26 -15.82
CA LYS A 207 27.91 -20.23 -16.35
C LYS A 207 27.17 -18.90 -16.31
N LEU A 208 27.63 -18.06 -15.38
CA LEU A 208 27.35 -16.63 -15.23
C LEU A 208 27.59 -15.85 -16.53
#